data_AF-A0AB72X8H2-F1
#
_entry.id   AF-A0AB72X8H2-F1
#
_cell.length_a   1.000
_cell.length_b   1.000
_cell.length_c   1.000
_cell.angle_alpha   90.00
_cell.angle_beta   90.00
_cell.angle_gamma   90.00
#
_symmetry.space_group_name_H-M   'P 1'
#
loop_
_entity.id
_entity.type
_entity.pdbx_description
1 polymer ?
#
loop_
_entity_poly.entity_id
_entity_poly.type
_entity_poly.pdbx_seq_one_letter_code
_entity_poly.pdbx_strand_id
1 'polypeptide(L)'
;MTLWPRIRGRDRSRAFTLLEMLVVVVIIGIVMGAVVVNAQPSKRNVLEQQAQQLVFLLYAARDEARLRAQPIVWEATPQGYRFLVRERDTWQPLQDDVLRGGAWREPLSALSFMQAGRAPQSGTVRVLFGREAIEPAITIRLARDDAQVDIVTTGPGRYVVQ
;
A
#
# COMPACT_ATOMS: atom_id res chain seq x y z
N MET A 1 62.99 -50.11 35.19
CA MET A 1 62.73 -48.65 35.20
C MET A 1 62.90 -48.19 33.75
N THR A 2 61.89 -47.91 32.93
CA THR A 2 60.48 -47.58 33.14
C THR A 2 59.65 -48.15 31.98
N LEU A 3 58.57 -48.85 32.32
CA LEU A 3 57.49 -49.20 31.40
C LEU A 3 56.65 -47.94 31.20
N TRP A 4 56.48 -47.48 29.96
CA TRP A 4 55.46 -46.48 29.63
C TRP A 4 54.48 -47.06 28.61
N PRO A 5 53.23 -47.35 29.00
CA PRO A 5 52.17 -47.66 28.07
C PRO A 5 51.56 -46.34 27.57
N ARG A 6 51.72 -46.02 26.28
CA ARG A 6 50.90 -45.00 25.65
C ARG A 6 49.57 -45.61 25.25
N ILE A 7 48.55 -45.19 25.99
CA ILE A 7 47.14 -45.42 25.78
C ILE A 7 46.80 -44.99 24.34
N ARG A 8 46.44 -45.93 23.46
CA ARG A 8 45.81 -45.58 22.18
C ARG A 8 44.39 -45.15 22.49
N GLY A 9 44.17 -43.83 22.52
CA GLY A 9 42.83 -43.27 22.36
C GLY A 9 42.28 -43.82 21.04
N ARG A 10 41.25 -44.65 21.13
CA ARG A 10 40.51 -45.12 19.97
C ARG A 10 39.72 -43.91 19.49
N ASP A 11 40.27 -43.18 18.52
CA ASP A 11 39.48 -42.27 17.69
C ASP A 11 38.37 -43.13 17.11
N ARG A 12 37.19 -42.98 17.70
CA ARG A 12 35.99 -43.66 17.24
C ARG A 12 35.57 -42.86 16.03
N SER A 13 36.21 -43.16 14.90
CA SER A 13 35.77 -42.76 13.58
C SER A 13 34.29 -43.11 13.52
N ARG A 14 33.43 -42.10 13.67
CA ARG A 14 31.99 -42.26 13.52
C ARG A 14 31.78 -42.67 12.08
N ALA A 15 31.54 -43.95 11.87
CA ALA A 15 31.14 -44.47 10.58
C ALA A 15 29.78 -43.84 10.26
N PHE A 16 29.80 -42.83 9.38
CA PHE A 16 28.60 -42.19 8.85
C PHE A 16 27.71 -43.27 8.24
N THR A 17 26.54 -43.46 8.82
CA THR A 17 25.57 -44.41 8.27
C THR A 17 24.78 -43.74 7.16
N LEU A 18 24.35 -44.51 6.15
CA LEU A 18 23.45 -44.01 5.09
C LEU A 18 22.19 -43.35 5.66
N LEU A 19 21.71 -43.85 6.81
CA LEU A 19 20.57 -43.30 7.54
C LEU A 19 20.82 -41.85 8.00
N GLU A 20 22.03 -41.53 8.43
CA GLU A 20 22.39 -40.20 8.92
C GLU A 20 22.35 -39.17 7.79
N MET A 21 22.89 -39.52 6.63
CA MET A 21 22.80 -38.69 5.43
C MET A 21 21.36 -38.54 4.94
N LEU A 22 20.54 -39.61 4.98
CA LEU A 22 19.13 -39.55 4.63
C LEU A 22 18.36 -38.60 5.55
N VAL A 23 18.59 -38.69 6.86
CA VAL A 23 17.96 -37.78 7.84
C VAL A 23 18.40 -36.34 7.62
N VAL A 24 19.68 -36.08 7.35
CA VAL A 24 20.19 -34.72 7.07
C VAL A 24 19.52 -34.14 5.83
N VAL A 25 19.43 -34.89 4.73
CA VAL A 25 18.78 -34.42 3.49
C VAL A 25 17.28 -34.19 3.70
N VAL A 26 16.61 -35.05 4.45
CA VAL A 26 15.20 -34.88 4.81
C VAL A 26 15.00 -33.63 5.67
N ILE A 27 15.84 -33.40 6.68
CA ILE A 27 15.78 -32.20 7.52
C ILE A 27 16.05 -30.95 6.69
N ILE A 28 17.08 -30.94 5.83
CA ILE A 28 17.35 -29.82 4.93
C ILE A 28 16.15 -29.58 4.02
N GLY A 29 15.56 -30.62 3.44
CA GLY A 29 14.38 -30.53 2.59
C GLY A 29 13.16 -29.98 3.32
N ILE A 30 12.92 -30.41 4.57
CA ILE A 30 11.85 -29.88 5.43
C ILE A 30 12.13 -28.43 5.79
N VAL A 31 13.36 -28.08 6.18
CA VAL A 31 13.75 -26.71 6.53
C VAL A 31 13.60 -25.79 5.32
N MET A 32 14.02 -26.21 4.14
CA MET A 32 13.84 -25.46 2.89
C MET A 32 12.37 -25.33 2.49
N GLY A 33 11.58 -26.38 2.67
CA GLY A 33 10.13 -26.36 2.42
C GLY A 33 9.34 -25.56 3.46
N ALA A 34 9.85 -25.46 4.69
CA ALA A 34 9.21 -24.77 5.81
C ALA A 34 9.48 -23.25 5.83
N VAL A 35 10.33 -22.72 4.94
CA VAL A 35 10.46 -21.27 4.76
C VAL A 35 9.26 -20.73 3.96
N VAL A 36 8.05 -20.92 4.47
CA VAL A 36 6.93 -20.08 4.09
C VAL A 36 7.09 -18.81 4.89
N VAL A 37 7.78 -17.82 4.31
CA VAL A 37 7.77 -16.47 4.87
C VAL A 37 6.32 -16.00 4.84
N ASN A 38 5.63 -16.10 5.98
CA ASN A 38 4.35 -15.45 6.19
C ASN A 38 4.62 -13.95 6.35
N ALA A 39 5.05 -13.32 5.25
CA ALA A 39 5.26 -11.90 5.17
C ALA A 39 3.87 -11.25 5.12
N GLN A 40 3.27 -11.04 6.29
CA GLN A 40 2.17 -10.09 6.37
C GLN A 40 2.68 -8.76 5.79
N PRO A 41 2.04 -8.22 4.73
CA PRO A 41 2.47 -6.96 4.18
C PRO A 41 2.45 -5.92 5.29
N SER A 42 3.55 -5.16 5.44
CA SER A 42 3.60 -4.09 6.43
C SER A 42 2.44 -3.13 6.20
N LYS A 43 1.90 -2.53 7.27
CA LYS A 43 0.79 -1.56 7.17
C LYS A 43 1.11 -0.42 6.20
N ARG A 44 2.38 0.00 6.17
CA ARG A 44 2.92 0.97 5.21
C ARG A 44 2.80 0.50 3.76
N ASN A 45 3.16 -0.75 3.45
CA ASN A 45 3.02 -1.29 2.09
C ASN A 45 1.56 -1.32 1.64
N VAL A 46 0.63 -1.70 2.53
CA VAL A 46 -0.81 -1.65 2.18
C VAL A 46 -1.25 -0.22 1.94
N LEU A 47 -0.83 0.72 2.80
CA LEU A 47 -1.17 2.14 2.66
C LEU A 47 -0.60 2.74 1.35
N GLU A 48 0.63 2.40 0.98
CA GLU A 48 1.26 2.79 -0.29
C GLU A 48 0.48 2.23 -1.50
N GLN A 49 0.08 0.95 -1.46
CA GLN A 49 -0.74 0.36 -2.52
C GLN A 49 -2.10 1.05 -2.66
N GLN A 50 -2.74 1.41 -1.53
CA GLN A 50 -3.98 2.18 -1.55
C GLN A 50 -3.77 3.57 -2.15
N ALA A 51 -2.68 4.25 -1.78
CA ALA A 51 -2.34 5.55 -2.32
C ALA A 51 -2.09 5.49 -3.83
N GLN A 52 -1.36 4.48 -4.31
CA GLN A 52 -1.08 4.28 -5.73
C GLN A 52 -2.36 4.01 -6.54
N GLN A 53 -3.27 3.20 -5.99
CA GLN A 53 -4.57 2.97 -6.61
C GLN A 53 -5.41 4.26 -6.63
N LEU A 54 -5.41 5.03 -5.54
CA LEU A 54 -6.10 6.31 -5.51
C LEU A 54 -5.57 7.26 -6.59
N VAL A 55 -4.25 7.36 -6.75
CA VAL A 55 -3.64 8.16 -7.81
C VAL A 55 -4.20 7.81 -9.19
N PHE A 56 -4.32 6.52 -9.52
CA PHE A 56 -4.92 6.07 -10.79
C PHE A 56 -6.37 6.55 -10.93
N LEU A 57 -7.18 6.44 -9.87
CA LEU A 57 -8.57 6.90 -9.88
C LEU A 57 -8.70 8.42 -10.02
N LEU A 58 -7.79 9.19 -9.40
CA LEU A 58 -7.77 10.65 -9.53
C LEU A 58 -7.40 11.09 -10.95
N TYR A 59 -6.46 10.39 -11.61
CA TYR A 59 -6.18 10.61 -13.03
C TYR A 59 -7.39 10.28 -13.90
N ALA A 60 -8.01 9.12 -13.71
CA ALA A 60 -9.20 8.73 -14.46
C ALA A 60 -10.36 9.72 -14.26
N ALA A 61 -10.61 10.18 -13.03
CA ALA A 61 -11.65 11.18 -12.75
C ALA A 61 -11.36 12.52 -13.44
N ARG A 62 -10.09 12.90 -13.53
CA ARG A 62 -9.70 14.11 -14.24
C ARG A 62 -9.93 13.99 -15.74
N ASP A 63 -9.48 12.89 -16.34
CA ASP A 63 -9.66 12.64 -17.77
C ASP A 63 -11.15 12.57 -18.11
N GLU A 64 -11.94 11.86 -17.30
CA GLU A 64 -13.38 11.76 -17.48
C GLU A 64 -14.09 13.13 -17.36
N ALA A 65 -13.69 13.96 -16.39
CA ALA A 65 -14.26 15.31 -16.25
C ALA A 65 -13.99 16.18 -17.48
N ARG A 66 -12.84 16.01 -18.14
CA ARG A 66 -12.50 16.70 -19.39
C ARG A 66 -13.30 16.13 -20.56
N LEU A 67 -13.35 14.81 -20.68
CA LEU A 67 -14.05 14.11 -21.77
C LEU A 67 -15.55 14.44 -21.77
N ARG A 68 -16.18 14.45 -20.59
CA ARG A 68 -17.61 14.80 -20.44
C ARG A 68 -17.88 16.30 -20.42
N ALA A 69 -16.83 17.14 -20.36
CA ALA A 69 -16.94 18.56 -20.08
C ALA A 69 -17.82 18.87 -18.85
N GLN A 70 -17.80 17.98 -17.85
CA GLN A 70 -18.65 18.03 -16.67
C GLN A 70 -17.78 17.91 -15.41
N PRO A 71 -18.00 18.73 -14.38
CA PRO A 71 -17.23 18.64 -13.14
C PRO A 71 -17.49 17.33 -12.39
N ILE A 72 -16.42 16.70 -11.93
CA ILE A 72 -16.47 15.51 -11.06
C ILE A 72 -15.90 15.89 -9.69
N VAL A 73 -16.57 15.50 -8.62
CA VAL A 73 -16.08 15.66 -7.25
C VAL A 73 -15.68 14.30 -6.70
N TRP A 74 -14.44 14.18 -6.25
CA TRP A 74 -14.04 13.09 -5.37
C TRP A 74 -14.29 13.51 -3.92
N GLU A 75 -15.08 12.72 -3.21
CA GLU A 75 -15.32 12.88 -1.78
C GLU A 75 -14.76 11.67 -1.05
N ALA A 76 -13.99 11.90 0.00
CA ALA A 76 -13.45 10.84 0.83
C ALA A 76 -13.60 11.11 2.31
N THR A 77 -13.67 10.00 3.05
CA THR A 77 -13.72 9.90 4.50
C THR A 77 -12.68 8.86 4.93
N PRO A 78 -12.35 8.74 6.22
CA PRO A 78 -11.46 7.68 6.68
C PRO A 78 -11.98 6.25 6.42
N GLN A 79 -13.28 6.07 6.15
CA GLN A 79 -13.91 4.77 5.91
C GLN A 79 -13.92 4.38 4.42
N GLY A 80 -14.01 5.37 3.53
CA GLY A 80 -14.08 5.13 2.09
C GLY A 80 -14.23 6.42 1.29
N TYR A 81 -14.43 6.27 0.00
CA TYR A 81 -14.51 7.38 -0.95
C TYR A 81 -15.57 7.13 -2.03
N ARG A 82 -15.96 8.20 -2.71
CA ARG A 82 -16.89 8.18 -3.84
C ARG A 82 -16.62 9.31 -4.83
N PHE A 83 -17.07 9.09 -6.05
CA PHE A 83 -17.08 10.10 -7.10
C PHE A 83 -18.51 10.59 -7.30
N LEU A 84 -18.68 11.90 -7.47
CA LEU A 84 -19.95 12.58 -7.60
C LEU A 84 -19.93 13.42 -8.89
N VAL A 85 -21.04 13.42 -9.60
CA VAL A 85 -21.30 14.30 -10.75
C VAL A 85 -22.53 15.16 -10.49
N ARG A 86 -22.58 16.32 -11.13
CA ARG A 86 -23.71 17.24 -10.98
C ARG A 86 -24.73 17.02 -12.08
N GLU A 87 -25.83 16.35 -11.76
CA GLU A 87 -26.95 16.08 -12.68
C GLU A 87 -28.21 16.82 -12.20
N ARG A 88 -28.88 17.57 -13.10
CA ARG A 88 -30.10 18.34 -12.80
C ARG A 88 -30.01 19.12 -11.49
N ASP A 89 -28.88 19.80 -11.32
CA ASP A 89 -28.53 20.63 -10.15
C ASP A 89 -28.23 19.87 -8.84
N THR A 90 -28.30 18.54 -8.84
CA THR A 90 -28.03 17.67 -7.70
C THR A 90 -26.71 16.90 -7.86
N TRP A 91 -25.97 16.70 -6.76
CA TRP A 91 -24.80 15.82 -6.76
C TRP A 91 -25.24 14.37 -6.60
N GLN A 92 -24.90 13.54 -7.59
CA GLN A 92 -25.24 12.12 -7.58
C GLN A 92 -23.96 11.28 -7.72
N PRO A 93 -23.92 10.07 -7.13
CA PRO A 93 -22.82 9.14 -7.35
C PRO A 93 -22.60 8.87 -8.83
N LEU A 94 -21.34 8.99 -9.27
CA LEU A 94 -20.96 8.62 -10.62
C LEU A 94 -21.08 7.10 -10.76
N GLN A 95 -21.95 6.67 -11.67
CA GLN A 95 -22.12 5.27 -12.04
C GLN A 95 -21.28 4.99 -13.29
N ASP A 96 -19.99 4.74 -13.08
CA ASP A 96 -19.03 4.39 -14.11
C ASP A 96 -18.31 3.10 -13.69
N ASP A 97 -17.84 2.28 -14.62
CA ASP A 97 -17.20 1.01 -14.27
C ASP A 97 -15.85 1.19 -13.54
N VAL A 98 -15.12 2.25 -13.90
CA VAL A 98 -13.81 2.58 -13.34
C VAL A 98 -13.96 3.49 -12.12
N LEU A 99 -14.81 4.51 -12.19
CA LEU A 99 -14.94 5.55 -11.16
C LEU A 99 -16.05 5.24 -10.13
N ARG A 100 -16.08 4.01 -9.60
CA ARG A 100 -17.00 3.65 -8.53
C ARG A 100 -16.46 4.10 -7.18
N GLY A 101 -17.38 4.53 -6.31
CA GLY A 101 -17.07 4.66 -4.89
C GLY A 101 -16.76 3.30 -4.26
N GLY A 102 -15.91 3.31 -3.25
CA GLY A 102 -15.46 2.09 -2.56
C GLY A 102 -14.99 2.36 -1.15
N ALA A 103 -14.88 1.30 -0.36
CA ALA A 103 -14.18 1.35 0.92
C ALA A 103 -12.68 1.33 0.69
N TRP A 104 -11.92 1.93 1.61
CA TRP A 104 -10.50 1.63 1.70
C TRP A 104 -10.33 0.14 1.99
N ARG A 105 -9.34 -0.51 1.35
CA ARG A 105 -8.98 -1.90 1.64
C ARG A 105 -8.78 -2.09 3.14
N GLU A 106 -8.15 -1.10 3.76
CA GLU A 106 -8.09 -0.97 5.20
C GLU A 106 -8.42 0.48 5.60
N PRO A 107 -9.39 0.71 6.51
CA PRO A 107 -9.79 2.04 6.94
C PRO A 107 -8.63 2.87 7.46
N LEU A 108 -8.68 4.17 7.14
CA LEU A 108 -7.69 5.13 7.59
C LEU A 108 -8.00 5.56 9.03
N SER A 109 -6.96 5.81 9.80
CA SER A 109 -7.09 6.45 11.11
C SER A 109 -7.28 7.97 10.98
N ALA A 110 -6.66 8.57 9.96
CA ALA A 110 -6.86 9.96 9.61
C ALA A 110 -6.71 10.18 8.10
N LEU A 111 -7.49 11.12 7.59
CA LEU A 111 -7.42 11.64 6.24
C LEU A 111 -7.29 13.16 6.35
N SER A 112 -6.31 13.74 5.66
CA SER A 112 -6.15 15.19 5.63
C SER A 112 -5.83 15.72 4.24
N PHE A 113 -6.25 16.95 4.01
CA PHE A 113 -6.09 17.68 2.77
C PHE A 113 -5.44 19.02 3.08
N MET A 114 -4.36 19.32 2.35
CA MET A 114 -3.61 20.55 2.47
C MET A 114 -3.53 21.20 1.09
N GLN A 115 -3.84 22.49 1.02
CA GLN A 115 -3.74 23.30 -0.20
C GLN A 115 -3.07 24.61 0.16
N ALA A 116 -2.16 25.09 -0.70
CA ALA A 116 -1.50 26.36 -0.49
C ALA A 116 -2.53 27.50 -0.33
N GLY A 117 -2.37 28.32 0.72
CA GLY A 117 -3.26 29.45 1.01
C GLY A 117 -4.57 29.10 1.71
N ARG A 118 -4.80 27.84 2.08
CA ARG A 118 -5.94 27.40 2.90
C ARG A 118 -5.48 26.70 4.18
N ALA A 119 -6.32 26.76 5.22
CA ALA A 119 -6.13 25.95 6.42
C ALA A 119 -6.25 24.45 6.08
N PRO A 120 -5.44 23.57 6.69
CA PRO A 120 -5.56 22.12 6.54
C PRO A 120 -6.96 21.64 6.93
N GLN A 121 -7.51 20.69 6.18
CA GLN A 121 -8.79 20.04 6.48
C GLN A 121 -8.56 18.58 6.82
N SER A 122 -9.24 18.07 7.84
CA SER A 122 -9.15 16.68 8.28
C SER A 122 -10.53 16.04 8.35
N GLY A 123 -10.59 14.72 8.13
CA GLY A 123 -11.84 13.97 8.10
C GLY A 123 -12.39 13.86 6.69
N THR A 124 -13.41 14.65 6.35
CA THR A 124 -14.01 14.64 5.00
C THR A 124 -13.26 15.55 4.05
N VAL A 125 -12.73 14.98 2.96
CA VAL A 125 -12.00 15.70 1.92
C VAL A 125 -12.84 15.71 0.64
N ARG A 126 -12.88 16.86 -0.04
CA ARG A 126 -13.53 17.01 -1.35
C ARG A 126 -12.58 17.67 -2.34
N VAL A 127 -12.36 17.02 -3.48
CA VAL A 127 -11.53 17.52 -4.59
C VAL A 127 -12.39 17.62 -5.84
N LEU A 128 -12.35 18.78 -6.52
CA LEU A 128 -13.13 19.06 -7.71
C LEU A 128 -12.24 18.97 -8.96
N PHE A 129 -12.68 18.23 -9.97
CA PHE A 129 -12.00 18.09 -11.26
C PHE A 129 -12.80 18.81 -12.36
N GLY A 130 -12.09 19.36 -13.36
CA GLY A 130 -12.69 19.86 -14.61
C GLY A 130 -13.15 21.32 -14.63
N ARG A 131 -12.94 22.12 -13.57
CA ARG A 131 -13.28 23.56 -13.55
C ARG A 131 -12.12 24.51 -13.35
N GLU A 132 -10.92 24.00 -13.06
CA GLU A 132 -9.77 24.82 -12.71
C GLU A 132 -8.81 24.94 -13.90
N ALA A 133 -8.51 26.18 -14.32
CA ALA A 133 -7.55 26.45 -15.39
C ALA A 133 -6.10 26.10 -14.99
N ILE A 134 -5.82 26.12 -13.68
CA ILE A 134 -4.54 25.75 -13.06
C ILE A 134 -4.90 24.89 -11.85
N GLU A 135 -4.50 23.61 -11.84
CA GLU A 135 -4.70 22.78 -10.66
C GLU A 135 -3.74 23.21 -9.55
N PRO A 136 -4.25 23.59 -8.37
CA PRO A 136 -3.42 23.98 -7.26
C PRO A 136 -2.59 22.80 -6.77
N ALA A 137 -1.38 23.08 -6.26
CA ALA A 137 -0.62 22.06 -5.54
C ALA A 137 -1.40 21.66 -4.28
N ILE A 138 -1.82 20.41 -4.23
CA ILE A 138 -2.55 19.82 -3.10
C ILE A 138 -1.77 18.62 -2.56
N THR A 139 -1.88 18.41 -1.26
CA THR A 139 -1.39 17.21 -0.58
C THR A 139 -2.56 16.52 0.08
N ILE A 140 -2.79 15.26 -0.30
CA ILE A 140 -3.73 14.35 0.36
C ILE A 140 -2.90 13.40 1.19
N ARG A 141 -3.01 13.50 2.52
CA ARG A 141 -2.30 12.61 3.45
C ARG A 141 -3.23 11.54 3.96
N LEU A 142 -2.85 10.29 3.73
CA LEU A 142 -3.50 9.10 4.24
C LEU A 142 -2.69 8.61 5.44
N ALA A 143 -3.32 8.44 6.60
CA ALA A 143 -2.64 7.94 7.79
C ALA A 143 -3.39 6.77 8.42
N ARG A 144 -2.63 5.77 8.83
CA ARG A 144 -3.13 4.58 9.49
C ARG A 144 -2.18 4.14 10.59
N ASP A 145 -2.65 4.27 11.82
CA ASP A 145 -1.88 4.00 13.04
C ASP A 145 -0.56 4.78 13.02
N ASP A 146 0.57 4.09 12.85
CA ASP A 146 1.93 4.61 12.78
C ASP A 146 2.43 4.88 11.35
N ALA A 147 1.70 4.41 10.33
CA ALA A 147 2.04 4.61 8.93
C ALA A 147 1.31 5.83 8.35
N GLN A 148 2.01 6.61 7.53
CA GLN A 148 1.45 7.70 6.74
C GLN A 148 2.05 7.72 5.35
N VAL A 149 1.26 8.17 4.38
CA VAL A 149 1.64 8.31 2.97
C VAL A 149 1.00 9.58 2.42
N ASP A 150 1.79 10.37 1.70
CA ASP A 150 1.34 11.62 1.10
C ASP A 150 1.19 11.46 -0.42
N ILE A 151 0.05 11.91 -0.93
CA ILE A 151 -0.19 12.05 -2.37
C ILE A 151 -0.14 13.53 -2.68
N VAL A 152 0.87 13.93 -3.45
CA VAL A 152 1.08 15.34 -3.81
C VAL A 152 0.79 15.55 -5.28
N THR A 153 -0.04 16.54 -5.57
CA THR A 153 -0.23 17.05 -6.92
C THR A 153 0.82 18.11 -7.18
N THR A 154 1.79 17.79 -8.03
CA THR A 154 2.72 18.77 -8.59
C THR A 154 2.06 19.44 -9.79
N GLY A 155 2.04 20.78 -9.85
CA GLY A 155 1.64 21.49 -11.08
C GLY A 155 2.66 21.12 -12.15
N PRO A 156 2.32 20.34 -13.19
CA PRO A 156 1.15 20.38 -14.06
C PRO A 156 0.34 19.06 -14.04
N GLY A 157 -0.25 18.71 -12.90
CA GLY A 157 -1.21 17.62 -12.84
C GLY A 157 -0.65 16.22 -12.59
N ARG A 158 0.60 16.13 -12.11
CA ARG A 158 1.22 14.85 -11.77
C ARG A 158 1.02 14.56 -10.29
N TYR A 159 0.35 13.46 -9.98
CA TYR A 159 0.27 12.89 -8.64
C TYR A 159 1.48 11.99 -8.36
N VAL A 160 2.13 12.18 -7.21
CA VAL A 160 3.26 11.37 -6.74
C VAL A 160 2.99 10.93 -5.30
N VAL A 161 3.26 9.65 -5.02
CA VAL A 161 3.21 9.06 -3.67
C VAL A 161 4.58 9.24 -3.01
N GLN A 162 4.63 9.79 -1.80
CA GLN A 162 5.84 10.00 -1.01
C GLN A 162 5.68 9.60 0.46
#